data_AF-A0AAD4BJP1-F1
#
_entry.id   AF-A0AAD4BJP1-F1
#
_cell.length_a   1.000
_cell.length_b   1.000
_cell.length_c   1.000
_cell.angle_alpha   90.00
_cell.angle_beta   90.00
_cell.angle_gamma   90.00
#
_symmetry.space_group_name_H-M   'P 1'
#
loop_
_entity.id
_entity.type
_entity.pdbx_description
1 polymer ?
#
loop_
_entity_poly.entity_id
_entity_poly.type
_entity_poly.pdbx_seq_one_letter_code
_entity_poly.pdbx_strand_id
1 'polypeptide(L)'
;MSSEVEPRATTSSEHNSSTIEEQQGLLQPEQPMGSNTIKPEGRRGDASAKVIIWASFAVFALSTWVIILSNDPASLGWFKFHPLFQSLSIGSFTYGILTLQPTSQPKTKAAGLQRHQIAMMCVGVPLILAGTGAILLQKNSHNAPHFTTWHGTFGILTVAWIIVQALVGGSTVWFGGAAWGGGMKAKLMWKYHRLSGYVLFPVLLFTAHLGGGWSFWSTGHSDSFVRLLAFTIAPFVILAGVYSRIRPSKMKFF
;
A
#
# COMPACT_ATOMS: atom_id res chain seq x y z
N MET A 1 -49.02 -5.18 50.01
CA MET A 1 -48.12 -4.16 49.44
C MET A 1 -46.78 -4.86 49.23
N SER A 2 -46.66 -5.56 48.10
CA SER A 2 -45.47 -6.35 47.73
C SER A 2 -44.92 -5.77 46.44
N SER A 3 -43.67 -5.31 46.50
CA SER A 3 -42.88 -4.82 45.38
C SER A 3 -41.85 -5.88 44.95
N GLU A 4 -41.46 -5.77 43.68
CA GLU A 4 -40.10 -6.04 43.17
C GLU A 4 -39.69 -7.53 42.94
N VAL A 5 -38.93 -7.93 41.91
CA VAL A 5 -38.04 -7.26 40.93
C VAL A 5 -37.99 -8.11 39.64
N GLU A 6 -37.92 -7.46 38.47
CA GLU A 6 -37.59 -8.07 37.16
C GLU A 6 -36.05 -7.99 36.92
N PRO A 7 -35.38 -9.02 36.38
CA PRO A 7 -33.92 -9.00 36.22
C PRO A 7 -33.47 -8.15 35.02
N ARG A 8 -32.60 -7.17 35.29
CA ARG A 8 -31.96 -6.28 34.31
C ARG A 8 -30.77 -6.96 33.63
N ALA A 9 -30.79 -7.03 32.30
CA ALA A 9 -29.68 -7.48 31.48
C ALA A 9 -28.47 -6.53 31.60
N THR A 10 -27.30 -7.06 31.95
CA THR A 10 -26.03 -6.31 31.99
C THR A 10 -25.28 -6.44 30.67
N THR A 11 -24.93 -5.28 30.11
CA THR A 11 -24.22 -5.04 28.85
C THR A 11 -22.72 -5.39 28.95
N SER A 12 -22.24 -6.31 28.11
CA SER A 12 -20.85 -6.81 28.08
C SER A 12 -19.88 -6.01 27.19
N SER A 13 -20.27 -4.84 26.67
CA SER A 13 -19.47 -4.13 25.65
C SER A 13 -18.42 -3.16 26.21
N GLU A 14 -18.59 -2.68 27.44
CA GLU A 14 -17.72 -1.64 28.02
C GLU A 14 -16.39 -2.20 28.53
N HIS A 15 -16.36 -3.47 28.95
CA HIS A 15 -15.16 -4.06 29.55
C HIS A 15 -14.02 -4.36 28.55
N ASN A 16 -14.30 -4.37 27.24
CA ASN A 16 -13.29 -4.70 26.22
C ASN A 16 -12.58 -3.44 25.66
N SER A 17 -13.19 -2.26 25.80
CA SER A 17 -12.59 -0.99 25.32
C SER A 17 -11.51 -0.48 26.27
N SER A 18 -11.76 -0.60 27.59
CA SER A 18 -10.82 -0.14 28.62
C SER A 18 -9.49 -0.88 28.55
N THR A 19 -9.51 -2.19 28.31
CA THR A 19 -8.31 -3.04 28.28
C THR A 19 -7.38 -2.71 27.11
N ILE A 20 -7.94 -2.27 25.97
CA ILE A 20 -7.17 -1.89 24.78
C ILE A 20 -6.53 -0.50 24.97
N GLU A 21 -7.25 0.44 25.56
CA GLU A 21 -6.72 1.78 25.88
C GLU A 21 -5.66 1.71 26.98
N GLU A 22 -5.86 0.86 27.98
CA GLU A 22 -4.92 0.65 29.09
C GLU A 22 -3.64 -0.07 28.64
N GLN A 23 -3.73 -1.06 27.75
CA GLN A 23 -2.55 -1.65 27.09
C GLN A 23 -1.81 -0.65 26.18
N GLN A 24 -2.49 0.32 25.59
CA GLN A 24 -1.85 1.38 24.78
C GLN A 24 -1.22 2.48 25.64
N GLY A 25 -1.76 2.74 26.83
CA GLY A 25 -1.24 3.71 27.81
C GLY A 25 0.03 3.24 28.53
N LEU A 26 0.10 1.96 28.94
CA LEU A 26 1.21 1.39 29.69
C LEU A 26 2.50 1.14 28.87
N LEU A 27 2.49 1.42 27.56
CA LEU A 27 3.60 1.12 26.63
C LEU A 27 4.42 2.35 26.20
N GLN A 28 4.29 3.49 26.89
CA GLN A 28 5.06 4.70 26.58
C GLN A 28 5.72 5.29 27.84
N PRO A 29 7.02 5.64 27.81
CA PRO A 29 7.62 6.39 28.90
C PRO A 29 6.96 7.76 29.01
N GLU A 30 6.64 8.12 30.25
CA GLU A 30 6.06 9.42 30.65
C GLU A 30 6.81 10.56 29.96
N GLN A 31 6.10 11.36 29.16
CA GLN A 31 6.70 12.53 28.53
C GLN A 31 6.93 13.59 29.60
N PRO A 32 8.14 14.15 29.75
CA PRO A 32 8.38 15.21 30.73
C PRO A 32 7.52 16.42 30.35
N MET A 33 6.84 17.00 31.35
CA MET A 33 6.08 18.25 31.21
C MET A 33 6.99 19.37 30.71
N GLY A 34 7.01 19.59 29.40
CA GLY A 34 7.77 20.65 28.76
C GLY A 34 7.05 21.12 27.50
N SER A 35 6.48 22.33 27.57
CA SER A 35 5.86 23.10 26.47
C SER A 35 4.76 22.37 25.68
N ASN A 36 3.50 22.73 25.95
CA ASN A 36 2.28 22.29 25.23
C ASN A 36 2.18 22.73 23.76
N THR A 37 3.28 23.02 23.08
CA THR A 37 3.27 23.31 21.65
C THR A 37 3.45 22.01 20.86
N ILE A 38 2.33 21.41 20.44
CA ILE A 38 2.35 20.24 19.55
C ILE A 38 3.06 20.64 18.24
N LYS A 39 4.26 20.10 18.02
CA LYS A 39 5.02 20.36 16.80
C LYS A 39 4.23 19.89 15.57
N PRO A 40 4.09 20.70 14.51
CA PRO A 40 3.43 20.28 13.29
C PRO A 40 4.16 19.08 12.66
N GLU A 41 3.40 18.06 12.26
CA GLU A 41 3.97 16.83 11.69
C GLU A 41 4.47 17.05 10.25
N GLY A 42 3.82 17.97 9.54
CA GLY A 42 4.12 18.39 8.16
C GLY A 42 5.44 19.15 8.02
N ARG A 43 6.15 18.90 6.92
CA ARG A 43 7.18 19.82 6.40
C ARG A 43 6.61 20.68 5.29
N ARG A 44 7.26 21.83 5.05
CA ARG A 44 7.08 22.60 3.81
C ARG A 44 7.29 21.67 2.61
N GLY A 45 6.37 21.71 1.65
CA GLY A 45 6.38 20.86 0.46
C GLY A 45 5.63 19.53 0.59
N ASP A 46 5.29 19.04 1.79
CA ASP A 46 4.59 17.76 1.95
C ASP A 46 3.19 17.78 1.28
N ALA A 47 2.52 18.94 1.24
CA ALA A 47 1.23 19.11 0.57
C ALA A 47 1.37 19.14 -0.96
N SER A 48 2.30 19.94 -1.48
CA SER A 48 2.60 20.00 -2.92
C SER A 48 3.03 18.64 -3.45
N ALA A 49 3.87 17.89 -2.71
CA ALA A 49 4.26 16.54 -3.06
C ALA A 49 3.05 15.60 -3.18
N LYS A 50 2.06 15.67 -2.28
CA LYS A 50 0.83 14.86 -2.40
C LYS A 50 0.05 15.19 -3.67
N VAL A 51 -0.10 16.48 -3.99
CA VAL A 51 -0.82 16.91 -5.21
C VAL A 51 -0.11 16.38 -6.45
N ILE A 52 1.21 16.53 -6.51
CA ILE A 52 2.04 16.04 -7.62
C ILE A 52 1.91 14.52 -7.76
N ILE A 53 1.99 13.77 -6.66
CA ILE A 53 1.84 12.30 -6.68
C ILE A 53 0.48 11.90 -7.25
N TRP A 54 -0.60 12.52 -6.81
CA TRP A 54 -1.95 12.16 -7.28
C TRP A 54 -2.21 12.60 -8.72
N ALA A 55 -1.67 13.75 -9.15
CA ALA A 55 -1.72 14.16 -10.54
C ALA A 55 -0.96 13.17 -11.44
N SER A 56 0.27 12.77 -11.06
CA SER A 56 1.04 11.78 -11.81
C SER A 56 0.39 10.40 -11.79
N PHE A 57 -0.19 9.99 -10.66
CA PHE A 57 -0.98 8.76 -10.59
C PHE A 57 -2.19 8.81 -11.53
N ALA A 58 -2.90 9.94 -11.60
CA ALA A 58 -4.02 10.11 -12.52
C ALA A 58 -3.55 9.98 -13.98
N VAL A 59 -2.42 10.58 -14.36
CA VAL A 59 -1.84 10.40 -15.70
C VAL A 59 -1.55 8.92 -15.98
N PHE A 60 -0.89 8.21 -15.07
CA PHE A 60 -0.60 6.77 -15.20
C PHE A 60 -1.87 5.93 -15.33
N ALA A 61 -2.82 6.09 -14.40
CA ALA A 61 -4.02 5.27 -14.35
C ALA A 61 -4.98 5.58 -15.51
N LEU A 62 -5.30 6.85 -15.76
CA LEU A 62 -6.21 7.23 -16.84
C LEU A 62 -5.64 6.86 -18.21
N SER A 63 -4.34 7.04 -18.44
CA SER A 63 -3.72 6.61 -19.70
C SER A 63 -3.80 5.09 -19.86
N THR A 64 -3.56 4.32 -18.79
CA THR A 64 -3.74 2.85 -18.80
C THR A 64 -5.16 2.48 -19.21
N TRP A 65 -6.15 3.15 -18.63
CA TRP A 65 -7.56 2.86 -18.87
C TRP A 65 -7.98 3.24 -20.28
N VAL A 66 -7.59 4.42 -20.76
CA VAL A 66 -7.85 4.86 -22.13
C VAL A 66 -7.21 3.89 -23.13
N ILE A 67 -5.94 3.54 -22.97
CA ILE A 67 -5.26 2.59 -23.87
C ILE A 67 -6.00 1.24 -23.89
N ILE A 68 -6.46 0.73 -22.76
CA ILE A 68 -7.15 -0.57 -22.71
C ILE A 68 -8.57 -0.50 -23.28
N LEU A 69 -9.34 0.53 -22.91
CA LEU A 69 -10.75 0.64 -23.27
C LEU A 69 -10.96 1.13 -24.71
N SER A 70 -9.98 1.80 -25.31
CA SER A 70 -10.02 2.27 -26.70
C SER A 70 -9.48 1.25 -27.71
N ASN A 71 -8.88 0.13 -27.28
CA ASN A 71 -8.30 -0.88 -28.16
C ASN A 71 -9.08 -2.20 -28.09
N ASP A 72 -10.36 -2.16 -28.49
CA ASP A 72 -11.28 -3.30 -28.54
C ASP A 72 -11.23 -4.19 -27.27
N PRO A 73 -11.73 -3.70 -26.13
CA PRO A 73 -11.64 -4.42 -24.86
C PRO A 73 -12.44 -5.74 -24.84
N ALA A 74 -13.30 -6.00 -25.83
CA ALA A 74 -14.01 -7.27 -25.93
C ALA A 74 -13.05 -8.40 -26.33
N SER A 75 -12.21 -8.19 -27.34
CA SER A 75 -11.26 -9.19 -27.83
C SER A 75 -10.07 -9.45 -26.89
N LEU A 76 -9.76 -8.52 -25.99
CA LEU A 76 -8.68 -8.69 -25.00
C LEU A 76 -8.95 -9.79 -23.96
N GLY A 77 -10.19 -10.30 -23.84
CA GLY A 77 -10.51 -11.38 -22.90
C GLY A 77 -10.17 -11.01 -21.45
N TRP A 78 -9.43 -11.88 -20.75
CA TRP A 78 -8.97 -11.65 -19.38
C TRP A 78 -7.81 -10.64 -19.28
N PHE A 79 -7.06 -10.43 -20.37
CA PHE A 79 -5.91 -9.52 -20.38
C PHE A 79 -6.29 -8.12 -19.90
N LYS A 80 -7.44 -7.57 -20.32
CA LYS A 80 -7.87 -6.21 -19.96
C LYS A 80 -7.91 -5.95 -18.46
N PHE A 81 -8.28 -6.94 -17.65
CA PHE A 81 -8.37 -6.78 -16.20
C PHE A 81 -7.01 -6.64 -15.56
N HIS A 82 -5.96 -7.21 -16.16
CA HIS A 82 -4.61 -7.13 -15.63
C HIS A 82 -4.14 -5.67 -15.45
N PRO A 83 -3.91 -4.88 -16.50
CA PRO A 83 -3.40 -3.52 -16.34
C PRO A 83 -4.38 -2.61 -15.57
N LEU A 84 -5.70 -2.81 -15.70
CA LEU A 84 -6.68 -2.06 -14.92
C LEU A 84 -6.55 -2.32 -13.42
N PHE A 85 -6.55 -3.58 -12.98
CA PHE A 85 -6.39 -3.91 -11.56
C PHE A 85 -5.00 -3.62 -11.02
N GLN A 86 -3.94 -3.83 -11.82
CA GLN A 86 -2.58 -3.43 -11.44
C GLN A 86 -2.49 -1.92 -11.18
N SER A 87 -3.11 -1.10 -12.05
CA SER A 87 -3.09 0.36 -11.89
C SER A 87 -3.80 0.81 -10.61
N LEU A 88 -4.97 0.23 -10.29
CA LEU A 88 -5.69 0.51 -9.05
C LEU A 88 -4.92 0.04 -7.82
N SER A 89 -4.28 -1.12 -7.89
CA SER A 89 -3.43 -1.62 -6.81
C SER A 89 -2.27 -0.66 -6.51
N ILE A 90 -1.59 -0.16 -7.54
CA ILE A 90 -0.50 0.81 -7.38
C ILE A 90 -1.02 2.10 -6.71
N GLY A 91 -2.21 2.56 -7.08
CA GLY A 91 -2.87 3.70 -6.42
C GLY A 91 -3.14 3.44 -4.94
N SER A 92 -3.66 2.26 -4.61
CA SER A 92 -3.94 1.87 -3.22
C SER A 92 -2.66 1.77 -2.39
N PHE A 93 -1.61 1.15 -2.93
CA PHE A 93 -0.31 1.08 -2.26
C PHE A 93 0.31 2.46 -2.06
N THR A 94 0.22 3.33 -3.07
CA THR A 94 0.65 4.73 -2.96
C THR A 94 -0.09 5.44 -1.83
N TYR A 95 -1.43 5.34 -1.78
CA TYR A 95 -2.23 5.90 -0.68
C TYR A 95 -1.80 5.35 0.68
N GLY A 96 -1.71 4.02 0.82
CA GLY A 96 -1.35 3.36 2.08
C GLY A 96 0.05 3.73 2.56
N ILE A 97 1.01 3.96 1.66
CA ILE A 97 2.34 4.46 2.03
C ILE A 97 2.25 5.92 2.51
N LEU A 98 1.48 6.75 1.81
CA LEU A 98 1.32 8.17 2.15
C LEU A 98 0.61 8.39 3.48
N THR A 99 -0.28 7.51 3.92
CA THR A 99 -0.98 7.65 5.21
C THR A 99 -0.06 7.49 6.42
N LEU A 100 1.10 6.87 6.24
CA LEU A 100 2.12 6.70 7.28
C LEU A 100 3.08 7.89 7.38
N GLN A 101 2.94 8.90 6.49
CA GLN A 101 3.92 9.97 6.37
C GLN A 101 3.25 11.33 6.12
N PRO A 102 3.52 12.38 6.91
CA PRO A 102 4.11 12.34 8.23
C PRO A 102 3.07 11.94 9.29
N THR A 103 3.48 11.09 10.22
CA THR A 103 2.79 10.85 11.50
C THR A 103 3.84 10.86 12.62
N SER A 104 3.63 11.59 13.70
CA SER A 104 4.57 11.69 14.83
C SER A 104 3.91 11.43 16.18
N GLN A 105 2.65 11.84 16.31
CA GLN A 105 1.83 11.69 17.50
C GLN A 105 1.22 10.28 17.57
N PRO A 106 0.98 9.72 18.76
CA PRO A 106 0.40 8.38 18.91
C PRO A 106 -0.92 8.20 18.14
N LYS A 107 -1.85 9.15 18.29
CA LYS A 107 -3.16 9.14 17.61
C LYS A 107 -3.03 9.14 16.08
N THR A 108 -2.15 9.98 15.53
CA THR A 108 -1.97 10.07 14.06
C THR A 108 -1.25 8.86 13.50
N LYS A 109 -0.32 8.25 14.27
CA LYS A 109 0.33 6.99 13.92
C LYS A 109 -0.66 5.81 13.87
N ALA A 110 -1.50 5.67 14.88
CA ALA A 110 -2.52 4.62 14.94
C ALA A 110 -3.51 4.74 13.77
N ALA A 111 -4.06 5.93 13.54
CA ALA A 111 -4.96 6.19 12.41
C ALA A 111 -4.25 5.98 11.05
N GLY A 112 -2.98 6.37 10.94
CA GLY A 112 -2.17 6.14 9.75
C GLY A 112 -1.97 4.65 9.44
N LEU A 113 -1.67 3.85 10.48
CA LEU A 113 -1.52 2.40 10.40
C LEU A 113 -2.83 1.71 10.02
N GLN A 114 -3.95 2.10 10.62
CA GLN A 114 -5.26 1.54 10.27
C GLN A 114 -5.58 1.77 8.79
N ARG A 115 -5.43 3.01 8.30
CA ARG A 115 -5.65 3.33 6.87
C ARG A 115 -4.70 2.57 5.96
N HIS A 116 -3.44 2.41 6.37
CA HIS A 116 -2.46 1.61 5.65
C HIS A 116 -2.92 0.16 5.53
N GLN A 117 -3.31 -0.48 6.65
CA GLN A 117 -3.80 -1.86 6.63
C GLN A 117 -5.02 -2.03 5.74
N ILE A 118 -6.00 -1.13 5.81
CA ILE A 118 -7.20 -1.18 4.96
C ILE A 118 -6.82 -1.06 3.48
N ALA A 119 -6.00 -0.06 3.13
CA ALA A 119 -5.56 0.14 1.76
C ALA A 119 -4.78 -1.07 1.21
N MET A 120 -3.91 -1.66 2.02
CA MET A 120 -3.11 -2.82 1.63
C MET A 120 -3.97 -4.08 1.51
N MET A 121 -4.75 -4.43 2.54
CA MET A 121 -5.39 -5.74 2.66
C MET A 121 -6.77 -5.81 2.01
N CYS A 122 -7.54 -4.72 1.99
CA CYS A 122 -8.88 -4.72 1.42
C CYS A 122 -8.89 -4.33 -0.07
N VAL A 123 -7.85 -3.63 -0.54
CA VAL A 123 -7.83 -3.08 -1.91
C VAL A 123 -6.58 -3.49 -2.67
N GLY A 124 -5.39 -3.11 -2.21
CA GLY A 124 -4.14 -3.28 -2.96
C GLY A 124 -3.79 -4.74 -3.22
N VAL A 125 -3.60 -5.53 -2.16
CA VAL A 125 -3.26 -6.97 -2.27
C VAL A 125 -4.34 -7.75 -3.03
N PRO A 126 -5.64 -7.58 -2.77
CA PRO A 126 -6.67 -8.24 -3.60
C PRO A 126 -6.57 -7.88 -5.09
N LEU A 127 -6.38 -6.61 -5.43
CA LEU A 127 -6.32 -6.16 -6.82
C LEU A 127 -5.06 -6.61 -7.56
N ILE A 128 -3.88 -6.56 -6.92
CA ILE A 128 -2.64 -7.07 -7.55
C ILE A 128 -2.76 -8.56 -7.82
N LEU A 129 -3.38 -9.32 -6.91
CA LEU A 129 -3.60 -10.76 -7.06
C LEU A 129 -4.65 -11.06 -8.13
N ALA A 130 -5.78 -10.35 -8.13
CA ALA A 130 -6.81 -10.50 -9.15
C ALA A 130 -6.30 -10.15 -10.55
N GLY A 131 -5.56 -9.04 -10.69
CA GLY A 131 -4.93 -8.66 -11.95
C GLY A 131 -3.87 -9.66 -12.41
N THR A 132 -3.09 -10.23 -11.49
CA THR A 132 -2.12 -11.28 -11.80
C THR A 132 -2.82 -12.57 -12.20
N GLY A 133 -3.87 -12.97 -11.49
CA GLY A 133 -4.71 -14.12 -11.83
C GLY A 133 -5.31 -13.99 -13.23
N ALA A 134 -5.82 -12.81 -13.59
CA ALA A 134 -6.40 -12.56 -14.91
C ALA A 134 -5.40 -12.79 -16.06
N ILE A 135 -4.16 -12.32 -15.94
CA ILE A 135 -3.14 -12.58 -16.97
C ILE A 135 -2.71 -14.06 -17.02
N LEU A 136 -2.67 -14.75 -15.88
CA LEU A 136 -2.40 -16.19 -15.84
C LEU A 136 -3.51 -16.99 -16.53
N LEU A 137 -4.78 -16.66 -16.25
CA LEU A 137 -5.93 -17.27 -16.92
C LEU A 137 -5.90 -17.01 -18.42
N GLN A 138 -5.58 -15.79 -18.85
CA GLN A 138 -5.43 -15.46 -20.28
C GLN A 138 -4.35 -16.31 -20.96
N LYS A 139 -3.18 -16.43 -20.33
CA LYS A 139 -2.07 -17.19 -20.90
C LYS A 139 -2.37 -18.69 -20.95
N ASN A 140 -2.97 -19.23 -19.89
CA ASN A 140 -3.41 -20.61 -19.84
C ASN A 140 -4.43 -20.93 -20.95
N SER A 141 -5.43 -20.07 -21.16
CA SER A 141 -6.45 -20.32 -22.20
C SER A 141 -5.91 -20.29 -23.62
N HIS A 142 -4.70 -19.75 -23.83
CA HIS A 142 -4.03 -19.67 -25.12
C HIS A 142 -2.76 -20.56 -25.19
N ASN A 143 -2.52 -21.41 -24.20
CA ASN A 143 -1.28 -22.21 -24.07
C ASN A 143 0.01 -21.38 -24.24
N ALA A 144 -0.01 -20.13 -23.78
CA ALA A 144 1.09 -19.20 -23.92
C ALA A 144 2.12 -19.38 -22.79
N PRO A 145 3.43 -19.23 -23.07
CA PRO A 145 4.46 -19.37 -22.05
C PRO A 145 4.37 -18.28 -20.97
N HIS A 146 4.71 -18.64 -19.73
CA HIS A 146 4.66 -17.76 -18.57
C HIS A 146 6.02 -17.17 -18.22
N PHE A 147 6.01 -15.93 -17.72
CA PHE A 147 7.19 -15.27 -17.12
C PHE A 147 8.45 -15.26 -18.01
N THR A 148 8.29 -15.18 -19.33
CA THR A 148 9.40 -15.20 -20.29
C THR A 148 9.96 -13.82 -20.63
N THR A 149 9.27 -12.76 -20.25
CA THR A 149 9.69 -11.37 -20.50
C THR A 149 10.18 -10.73 -19.21
N TRP A 150 10.99 -9.68 -19.31
CA TRP A 150 11.42 -8.88 -18.15
C TRP A 150 10.24 -8.41 -17.30
N HIS A 151 9.17 -7.91 -17.93
CA HIS A 151 7.95 -7.54 -17.22
C HIS A 151 7.33 -8.74 -16.47
N GLY A 152 7.23 -9.91 -17.11
CA GLY A 152 6.66 -11.11 -16.49
C GLY A 152 7.50 -11.61 -15.31
N THR A 153 8.82 -11.67 -15.45
CA THR A 153 9.75 -12.12 -14.41
C THR A 153 9.77 -11.17 -13.21
N PHE A 154 9.96 -9.87 -13.44
CA PHE A 154 9.90 -8.89 -12.36
C PHE A 154 8.50 -8.84 -11.73
N GLY A 155 7.45 -9.01 -12.54
CA GLY A 155 6.08 -9.04 -12.06
C GLY A 155 5.82 -10.14 -11.04
N ILE A 156 6.15 -11.39 -11.35
CA ILE A 156 5.89 -12.50 -10.42
C ILE A 156 6.76 -12.40 -9.15
N LEU A 157 8.02 -11.99 -9.29
CA LEU A 157 8.91 -11.75 -8.14
C LEU A 157 8.36 -10.63 -7.24
N THR A 158 7.87 -9.54 -7.84
CA THR A 158 7.26 -8.42 -7.11
C THR A 158 5.98 -8.85 -6.39
N VAL A 159 5.10 -9.63 -7.04
CA VAL A 159 3.88 -10.14 -6.41
C VAL A 159 4.19 -11.05 -5.24
N ALA A 160 5.15 -11.99 -5.40
CA ALA A 160 5.61 -12.85 -4.32
C ALA A 160 6.16 -12.02 -3.15
N TRP A 161 6.97 -10.99 -3.45
CA TRP A 161 7.50 -10.09 -2.43
C TRP A 161 6.39 -9.29 -1.74
N ILE A 162 5.37 -8.80 -2.46
CA ILE A 162 4.21 -8.12 -1.87
C ILE A 162 3.49 -9.03 -0.87
N ILE A 163 3.29 -10.31 -1.20
CA ILE A 163 2.65 -11.28 -0.29
C ILE A 163 3.50 -11.44 0.98
N VAL A 164 4.80 -11.69 0.84
CA VAL A 164 5.71 -11.81 2.00
C VAL A 164 5.72 -10.51 2.82
N GLN A 165 5.77 -9.36 2.16
CA GLN A 165 5.76 -8.05 2.79
C GLN A 165 4.48 -7.82 3.60
N ALA A 166 3.32 -8.22 3.07
CA ALA A 166 2.03 -8.13 3.74
C ALA A 166 1.96 -9.07 4.97
N LEU A 167 2.45 -10.31 4.82
CA LEU A 167 2.52 -11.29 5.92
C LEU A 167 3.46 -10.81 7.05
N VAL A 168 4.66 -10.35 6.70
CA VAL A 168 5.60 -9.78 7.68
C VAL A 168 4.99 -8.57 8.35
N GLY A 169 4.36 -7.65 7.60
CA GLY A 169 3.67 -6.50 8.16
C GLY A 169 2.61 -6.91 9.18
N GLY A 170 1.67 -7.77 8.78
CA GLY A 170 0.59 -8.29 9.63
C GLY A 170 1.11 -9.00 10.88
N SER A 171 2.10 -9.89 10.74
CA SER A 171 2.69 -10.63 11.86
C SER A 171 3.30 -9.75 12.96
N THR A 172 3.68 -8.51 12.62
CA THR A 172 4.28 -7.57 13.57
C THR A 172 3.27 -6.67 14.29
N VAL A 173 2.00 -6.64 13.85
CA VAL A 173 0.97 -5.74 14.40
C VAL A 173 -0.28 -6.48 14.89
N TRP A 174 -0.65 -7.59 14.27
CA TRP A 174 -1.81 -8.38 14.67
C TRP A 174 -1.52 -9.20 15.92
N PHE A 175 -2.55 -9.39 16.76
CA PHE A 175 -2.43 -10.11 18.03
C PHE A 175 -1.26 -9.62 18.91
N GLY A 176 -1.03 -8.30 18.93
CA GLY A 176 0.06 -7.70 19.69
C GLY A 176 1.47 -8.07 19.21
N GLY A 177 1.62 -8.62 18.00
CA GLY A 177 2.90 -9.06 17.46
C GLY A 177 3.41 -10.38 18.05
N ALA A 178 2.50 -11.24 18.52
CA ALA A 178 2.83 -12.51 19.18
C ALA A 178 3.79 -13.40 18.36
N ALA A 179 3.70 -13.37 17.02
CA ALA A 179 4.59 -14.11 16.12
C ALA A 179 6.08 -13.76 16.28
N TRP A 180 6.39 -12.59 16.88
CA TRP A 180 7.75 -12.11 17.13
C TRP A 180 8.04 -11.92 18.63
N GLY A 181 7.24 -12.55 19.50
CA GLY A 181 7.38 -12.42 20.96
C GLY A 181 6.79 -11.14 21.55
N GLY A 182 6.02 -10.37 20.77
CA GLY A 182 5.26 -9.22 21.23
C GLY A 182 6.06 -7.96 21.58
N GLY A 183 5.32 -6.90 21.93
CA GLY A 183 5.87 -5.66 22.51
C GLY A 183 7.02 -5.05 21.69
N MET A 184 8.18 -4.86 22.32
CA MET A 184 9.34 -4.25 21.68
C MET A 184 9.98 -5.16 20.62
N LYS A 185 9.97 -6.48 20.80
CA LYS A 185 10.59 -7.43 19.86
C LYS A 185 9.89 -7.37 18.49
N ALA A 186 8.56 -7.34 18.48
CA ALA A 186 7.78 -7.14 17.27
C ALA A 186 8.05 -5.78 16.61
N LYS A 187 8.20 -4.71 17.41
CA LYS A 187 8.52 -3.35 16.90
C LYS A 187 9.88 -3.29 16.20
N LEU A 188 10.86 -4.08 16.62
CA LEU A 188 12.17 -4.13 15.95
C LEU A 188 12.06 -4.60 14.50
N MET A 189 11.03 -5.37 14.16
CA MET A 189 10.82 -5.86 12.79
C MET A 189 10.27 -4.79 11.84
N TRP A 190 9.64 -3.73 12.39
CA TRP A 190 9.03 -2.66 11.59
C TRP A 190 10.05 -1.90 10.74
N LYS A 191 11.29 -1.78 11.20
CA LYS A 191 12.35 -1.10 10.41
C LYS A 191 12.71 -1.90 9.16
N TYR A 192 12.72 -3.23 9.24
CA TYR A 192 12.97 -4.11 8.10
C TYR A 192 11.77 -4.16 7.15
N HIS A 193 10.54 -4.27 7.69
CA HIS A 193 9.33 -4.14 6.87
C HIS A 193 9.33 -2.80 6.12
N ARG A 194 9.63 -1.68 6.80
CA ARG A 194 9.70 -0.37 6.16
C ARG A 194 10.78 -0.30 5.07
N LEU A 195 11.99 -0.77 5.36
CA LEU A 195 13.09 -0.76 4.39
C LEU A 195 12.76 -1.60 3.16
N SER A 196 12.29 -2.83 3.38
CA SER A 196 11.82 -3.73 2.32
C SER A 196 10.74 -3.06 1.47
N GLY A 197 9.76 -2.40 2.10
CA GLY A 197 8.71 -1.66 1.39
C GLY A 197 9.25 -0.49 0.56
N TYR A 198 10.28 0.21 1.04
CA TYR A 198 10.94 1.27 0.27
C TYR A 198 11.68 0.73 -0.94
N VAL A 199 12.23 -0.48 -0.90
CA VAL A 199 12.84 -1.11 -2.09
C VAL A 199 11.79 -1.69 -3.03
N LEU A 200 10.75 -2.33 -2.47
CA LEU A 200 9.68 -3.00 -3.21
C LEU A 200 8.86 -2.02 -4.07
N PHE A 201 8.56 -0.83 -3.55
CA PHE A 201 7.73 0.14 -4.27
C PHE A 201 8.35 0.62 -5.60
N PRO A 202 9.64 1.02 -5.67
CA PRO A 202 10.36 1.23 -6.93
C PRO A 202 10.31 0.03 -7.88
N VAL A 203 10.51 -1.20 -7.38
CA VAL A 203 10.49 -2.40 -8.23
C VAL A 203 9.10 -2.63 -8.82
N LEU A 204 8.04 -2.37 -8.07
CA LEU A 204 6.67 -2.39 -8.56
C LEU A 204 6.44 -1.34 -9.67
N LEU A 205 6.88 -0.10 -9.45
CA LEU A 205 6.75 0.95 -10.47
C LEU A 205 7.58 0.66 -11.72
N PHE A 206 8.77 0.08 -11.54
CA PHE A 206 9.61 -0.38 -12.64
C PHE A 206 8.95 -1.54 -13.41
N THR A 207 8.30 -2.46 -12.72
CA THR A 207 7.52 -3.53 -13.37
C THR A 207 6.39 -2.96 -14.22
N ALA A 208 5.67 -1.96 -13.71
CA ALA A 208 4.63 -1.25 -14.46
C ALA A 208 5.20 -0.50 -15.67
N HIS A 209 6.38 0.11 -15.52
CA HIS A 209 7.13 0.73 -16.62
C HIS A 209 7.47 -0.29 -17.71
N LEU A 210 7.96 -1.48 -17.37
CA LEU A 210 8.23 -2.54 -18.34
C LEU A 210 6.95 -3.00 -19.05
N GLY A 211 5.83 -3.08 -18.33
CA GLY A 211 4.54 -3.51 -18.87
C GLY A 211 3.93 -2.49 -19.83
N GLY A 212 3.67 -1.27 -19.36
CA GLY A 212 3.04 -0.23 -20.18
C GLY A 212 4.00 0.47 -21.15
N GLY A 213 5.26 0.62 -20.78
CA GLY A 213 6.25 1.28 -21.63
C GLY A 213 6.73 0.41 -22.79
N TRP A 214 6.90 -0.89 -22.55
CA TRP A 214 7.74 -1.74 -23.41
C TRP A 214 7.16 -3.11 -23.76
N SER A 215 5.99 -3.49 -23.25
CA SER A 215 5.38 -4.74 -23.71
C SER A 215 5.03 -4.66 -25.19
N PHE A 216 5.19 -5.79 -25.89
CA PHE A 216 4.85 -5.90 -27.32
C PHE A 216 3.41 -5.42 -27.61
N TRP A 217 2.47 -5.79 -26.74
CA TRP A 217 1.09 -5.34 -26.86
C TRP A 217 0.98 -3.82 -26.73
N SER A 218 1.57 -3.21 -25.69
CA SER A 218 1.45 -1.77 -25.51
C SER A 218 2.16 -0.97 -26.61
N THR A 219 3.32 -1.44 -27.10
CA THR A 219 4.04 -0.79 -28.20
C THR A 219 3.25 -0.80 -29.51
N GLY A 220 2.40 -1.81 -29.72
CA GLY A 220 1.54 -1.91 -30.90
C GLY A 220 0.22 -1.14 -30.81
N HIS A 221 -0.20 -0.72 -29.61
CA HIS A 221 -1.53 -0.13 -29.37
C HIS A 221 -1.49 1.26 -28.73
N SER A 222 -0.31 1.86 -28.59
CA SER A 222 -0.18 3.21 -28.02
C SER A 222 1.07 3.93 -28.51
N ASP A 223 0.90 5.23 -28.72
CA ASP A 223 1.98 6.11 -29.16
C ASP A 223 3.15 6.16 -28.16
N SER A 224 4.36 6.32 -28.69
CA SER A 224 5.59 6.35 -27.91
C SER A 224 5.64 7.49 -26.90
N PHE A 225 5.11 8.66 -27.24
CA PHE A 225 5.09 9.82 -26.35
C PHE A 225 4.09 9.61 -25.21
N VAL A 226 2.92 9.07 -25.50
CA VAL A 226 1.93 8.69 -24.47
C VAL A 226 2.54 7.69 -23.49
N ARG A 227 3.21 6.65 -24.00
CA ARG A 227 3.88 5.65 -23.15
C ARG A 227 5.00 6.24 -22.29
N LEU A 228 5.81 7.14 -22.85
CA LEU A 228 6.86 7.84 -22.11
C LEU A 228 6.27 8.61 -20.92
N LEU A 229 5.24 9.43 -21.17
CA LEU A 229 4.59 10.21 -20.11
C LEU A 229 3.90 9.32 -19.08
N ALA A 230 3.10 8.37 -19.52
CA ALA A 230 2.25 7.55 -18.66
C ALA A 230 3.04 6.52 -17.84
N PHE A 231 4.03 5.87 -18.45
CA PHE A 231 4.69 4.69 -17.86
C PHE A 231 6.15 4.91 -17.49
N THR A 232 6.72 6.09 -17.76
CA THR A 232 8.09 6.43 -17.34
C THR A 232 8.09 7.65 -16.45
N ILE A 233 7.63 8.80 -16.97
CA ILE A 233 7.67 10.06 -16.25
C ILE A 233 6.72 10.04 -15.06
N ALA A 234 5.46 9.63 -15.24
CA ALA A 234 4.50 9.58 -14.15
C ALA A 234 4.94 8.65 -12.99
N PRO A 235 5.33 7.37 -13.21
CA PRO A 235 5.87 6.52 -12.15
C PRO A 235 7.11 7.10 -11.46
N PHE A 236 8.03 7.70 -12.21
CA PHE A 236 9.20 8.36 -11.62
C PHE A 236 8.81 9.52 -10.70
N VAL A 237 7.86 10.36 -11.12
CA VAL A 237 7.37 11.49 -10.33
C VAL A 237 6.61 11.00 -9.08
N ILE A 238 5.80 9.95 -9.19
CA ILE A 238 5.16 9.29 -8.03
C ILE A 238 6.24 8.86 -7.03
N LEU A 239 7.28 8.17 -7.51
CA LEU A 239 8.37 7.68 -6.67
C LEU A 239 9.10 8.83 -5.97
N ALA A 240 9.53 9.84 -6.73
CA ALA A 240 10.23 11.01 -6.21
C ALA A 240 9.36 11.76 -5.18
N GLY A 241 8.07 11.93 -5.47
CA GLY A 241 7.10 12.53 -4.56
C GLY A 241 6.95 11.74 -3.26
N VAL A 242 6.78 10.41 -3.33
CA VAL A 242 6.71 9.56 -2.13
C VAL A 242 8.00 9.64 -1.32
N TYR A 243 9.16 9.54 -1.99
CA TYR A 243 10.47 9.54 -1.36
C TYR A 243 10.81 10.88 -0.70
N SER A 244 10.39 12.00 -1.32
CA SER A 244 10.55 13.33 -0.72
C SER A 244 9.90 13.44 0.66
N ARG A 245 8.91 12.59 0.96
CA ARG A 245 8.13 12.59 2.23
C ARG A 245 8.67 11.61 3.27
N ILE A 246 9.62 10.74 2.89
CA ILE A 246 10.28 9.80 3.81
C ILE A 246 11.03 10.56 4.90
N ARG A 247 11.07 9.98 6.11
CA ARG A 247 11.78 10.51 7.27
C ARG A 247 12.87 9.54 7.70
N PRO A 248 14.10 9.64 7.15
CA PRO A 248 15.18 8.69 7.42
C PRO A 248 15.56 8.61 8.90
N SER A 249 15.41 9.70 9.66
CA SER A 249 15.64 9.73 11.12
C SER A 249 14.81 8.72 11.92
N LYS A 250 13.75 8.15 11.31
CA LYS A 250 12.92 7.10 11.91
C LYS A 250 13.40 5.68 11.58
N MET A 251 14.50 5.53 10.84
CA MET A 251 15.13 4.27 10.47
C MET A 251 16.53 4.22 11.10
N LYS A 252 16.59 4.25 12.44
CA LYS A 252 17.85 4.08 13.17
C LYS A 252 18.27 2.61 13.06
N PHE A 253 19.14 2.31 12.10
CA PHE A 253 19.74 0.97 11.95
C PHE A 253 20.91 0.75 12.93
N PHE A 254 21.42 1.84 13.51
CA PHE A 254 22.49 1.91 14.50
C PHE A 254 22.09 2.90 15.60
#